data_AF-A0A258NW37-F1
#
_entry.id   AF-A0A258NW37-F1
#
_cell.length_a   1.000
_cell.length_b   1.000
_cell.length_c   1.000
_cell.angle_alpha   90.00
_cell.angle_beta   90.00
_cell.angle_gamma   90.00
#
_symmetry.space_group_name_H-M   'P 1'
#
loop_
_entity.id
_entity.type
_entity.pdbx_description
1 polymer ?
#
loop_
_entity_poly.entity_id
_entity_poly.type
_entity_poly.pdbx_seq_one_letter_code
_entity_poly.pdbx_strand_id
1 'polypeptide(L)' 'MSAPLTKAQQALADYDEARADYMRFLSMDPPDYKAVNDAMVAMDEAHIRFKLAMGDFDPPTHLRPL' A
#
# COMPACT_ATOMS: atom_id res chain seq x y z
N MET A 1 -7.06 18.17 20.70
CA MET A 1 -7.65 16.82 20.68
C MET A 1 -7.43 16.26 19.30
N SER A 2 -6.41 15.43 19.12
CA SER A 2 -6.23 14.70 17.86
C SER A 2 -7.37 13.71 17.76
N ALA A 3 -8.28 13.89 16.80
CA ALA A 3 -9.27 12.86 16.50
C ALA A 3 -8.52 11.53 16.30
N PRO A 4 -9.00 10.41 16.87
CA PRO A 4 -8.39 9.13 16.57
C PRO A 4 -8.41 8.98 15.05
N LEU A 5 -7.24 8.78 14.45
CA LEU A 5 -7.14 8.58 13.01
C LEU A 5 -8.16 7.49 12.66
N THR A 6 -9.07 7.79 11.74
CA THR A 6 -10.00 6.76 11.27
C THR A 6 -9.16 5.60 10.73
N LYS A 7 -9.70 4.37 10.75
CA LYS A 7 -8.98 3.20 10.21
C LYS A 7 -8.46 3.46 8.79
N ALA A 8 -9.17 4.29 8.01
CA ALA A 8 -8.74 4.77 6.71
C ALA A 8 -7.51 5.68 6.77
N GLN A 9 -7.45 6.63 7.71
CA GLN A 9 -6.26 7.48 7.89
C GLN A 9 -5.03 6.68 8.36
N GLN A 10 -5.23 5.65 9.20
CA GLN A 10 -4.14 4.74 9.60
C GLN A 10 -3.65 3.93 8.40
N ALA A 11 -4.57 3.32 7.64
CA ALA A 11 -4.20 2.55 6.46
C ALA A 11 -3.58 3.40 5.33
N LEU A 12 -3.94 4.69 5.23
CA LEU A 12 -3.30 5.62 4.32
C LEU A 12 -1.84 5.89 4.71
N ALA A 13 -1.58 6.06 6.01
CA ALA A 13 -0.21 6.23 6.52
C ALA A 13 0.63 4.98 6.23
N ASP A 14 0.08 3.78 6.47
CA ASP A 14 0.73 2.51 6.15
C ASP A 14 1.02 2.37 4.63
N TYR A 15 0.07 2.80 3.78
CA TYR A 15 0.25 2.79 2.32
C TYR A 15 1.33 3.76 1.85
N ASP A 16 1.38 4.97 2.41
CA ASP A 16 2.41 5.95 2.08
C ASP A 16 3.81 5.49 2.50
N GLU A 17 3.94 4.82 3.65
CA GLU A 17 5.18 4.21 4.12
C GLU A 17 5.63 3.07 3.19
N ALA A 18 4.73 2.13 2.86
CA ALA A 18 5.04 1.03 1.95
C ALA A 18 5.43 1.53 0.55
N ARG A 19 4.78 2.60 0.05
CA ARG A 19 5.15 3.23 -1.23
C ARG A 19 6.54 3.86 -1.17
N ALA A 20 6.90 4.49 -0.06
CA ALA A 20 8.23 5.08 0.13
C ALA A 20 9.32 4.01 0.14
N ASP A 21 9.07 2.87 0.81
CA ASP A 21 9.98 1.73 0.80
C ASP A 21 10.13 1.13 -0.60
N TYR A 22 9.02 0.93 -1.33
CA TYR A 22 9.05 0.47 -2.72
C TYR A 22 9.91 1.39 -3.60
N MET A 23 9.69 2.71 -3.53
CA MET A 23 10.48 3.69 -4.29
C MET A 23 11.96 3.65 -3.88
N ARG A 24 12.24 3.46 -2.60
CA ARG A 24 13.60 3.37 -2.09
C ARG A 24 14.32 2.14 -2.65
N PHE A 25 13.70 0.96 -2.60
CA PHE A 25 14.29 -0.27 -3.16
C PHE A 25 14.46 -0.19 -4.67
N LEU A 26 13.51 0.41 -5.38
CA LEU A 26 13.60 0.64 -6.83
C LEU A 26 14.73 1.61 -7.20
N SER A 27 15.04 2.55 -6.30
CA SER A 27 16.12 3.53 -6.48
C SER A 27 17.49 3.02 -6.04
N MET A 28 17.59 1.83 -5.45
CA MET A 28 18.88 1.21 -5.15
C MET A 28 19.51 0.72 -6.45
N ASP A 29 20.84 0.86 -6.57
CA ASP A 29 21.60 0.34 -7.71
C ASP A 29 22.67 -0.65 -7.20
N PRO A 30 22.56 -1.95 -7.53
CA PRO A 30 21.45 -2.57 -8.27
C PRO A 30 20.18 -2.70 -7.41
N PRO A 31 18.98 -2.62 -8.01
CA PRO A 31 17.74 -2.77 -7.28
C PRO A 31 17.59 -4.22 -6.82
N ASP A 32 17.28 -4.41 -5.54
CA ASP A 32 16.94 -5.71 -5.00
C ASP A 32 15.52 -6.07 -5.46
N TYR A 33 15.41 -6.76 -6.59
CA TYR A 33 14.14 -7.17 -7.17
C TYR A 33 13.26 -7.98 -6.20
N LYS A 34 13.86 -8.72 -5.26
CA LYS A 34 13.09 -9.44 -4.25
C LYS A 34 12.48 -8.44 -3.26
N ALA A 35 13.29 -7.51 -2.75
CA ALA A 35 12.80 -6.47 -1.84
C ALA A 35 11.76 -5.56 -2.51
N VAL A 36 11.96 -5.22 -3.79
CA VAL A 36 10.98 -4.47 -4.60
C VAL A 36 9.66 -5.23 -4.71
N ASN A 37 9.69 -6.53 -4.96
CA ASN A 37 8.48 -7.35 -5.04
C ASN A 37 7.77 -7.47 -3.68
N ASP A 38 8.52 -7.69 -2.60
CA ASP A 38 7.96 -7.78 -1.25
C ASP A 38 7.33 -6.44 -0.81
N ALA A 39 7.97 -5.31 -1.15
CA ALA A 39 7.43 -3.97 -0.90
C ALA A 39 6.19 -3.65 -1.77
N MET A 40 6.16 -4.10 -3.02
CA MET A 40 4.99 -3.97 -3.90
C MET A 40 3.78 -4.72 -3.32
N VAL A 41 3.97 -5.95 -2.83
CA VAL A 41 2.91 -6.73 -2.18
C VAL A 41 2.42 -6.02 -0.90
N ALA A 42 3.34 -5.53 -0.07
CA ALA A 42 2.98 -4.77 1.12
C ALA A 42 2.18 -3.49 0.80
N MET A 43 2.57 -2.79 -0.27
CA MET A 43 1.86 -1.60 -0.76
C MET A 43 0.45 -1.94 -1.23
N ASP A 44 0.27 -3.03 -1.98
CA ASP A 44 -1.04 -3.49 -2.43
C ASP A 44 -1.94 -3.92 -1.26
N GLU A 45 -1.40 -4.63 -0.28
CA GLU A 45 -2.16 -4.99 0.93
C GLU A 45 -2.62 -3.76 1.71
N ALA A 46 -1.73 -2.78 1.91
CA ALA A 46 -2.07 -1.52 2.58
C ALA A 46 -3.15 -0.76 1.79
N HIS A 47 -3.05 -0.73 0.46
CA HIS A 47 -4.04 -0.12 -0.42
C HIS A 47 -5.41 -0.78 -0.31
N ILE A 48 -5.45 -2.12 -0.25
CA ILE A 48 -6.69 -2.89 -0.06
C ILE A 48 -7.30 -2.58 1.32
N ARG A 49 -6.49 -2.56 2.39
CA ARG A 49 -6.95 -2.21 3.74
C ARG A 49 -7.51 -0.79 3.79
N PHE A 50 -6.88 0.15 3.09
CA PHE A 50 -7.36 1.52 2.97
C PHE A 50 -8.72 1.58 2.28
N LYS A 51 -8.88 0.93 1.13
CA LYS A 51 -10.16 0.85 0.40
C LYS A 51 -11.27 0.25 1.26
N LEU A 52 -11.01 -0.89 1.89
CA LEU A 52 -11.94 -1.54 2.81
C LEU A 52 -12.31 -0.62 3.99
N ALA A 53 -11.33 0.11 4.54
CA ALA A 53 -11.58 1.04 5.64
C ALA A 53 -12.39 2.28 5.21
N MET A 54 -12.33 2.67 3.94
CA MET A 54 -13.21 3.68 3.35
C MET A 54 -14.62 3.14 3.03
N GLY A 55 -14.86 1.84 3.22
CA GLY A 55 -16.09 1.18 2.80
C GLY A 55 -16.17 0.94 1.29
N ASP A 56 -15.05 1.08 0.59
CA ASP A 56 -14.91 0.76 -0.82
C ASP A 56 -14.48 -0.69 -0.96
N PHE A 57 -15.45 -1.55 -1.28
CA PHE A 57 -15.25 -2.98 -1.48
C PHE A 57 -14.96 -3.31 -2.96
N ASP A 58 -14.77 -2.31 -3.82
CA ASP A 58 -14.42 -2.59 -5.20
C ASP A 58 -13.03 -3.22 -5.27
N PRO A 59 -12.93 -4.46 -5.79
CA PRO A 59 -11.63 -5.08 -5.95
C PRO A 59 -10.77 -4.20 -6.87
N PRO A 60 -9.48 -4.01 -6.54
CA PRO A 60 -8.53 -3.34 -7.42
C PRO A 60 -8.71 -3.84 -8.85
N THR A 61 -8.77 -2.95 -9.84
CA THR A 61 -9.01 -3.31 -11.25
C THR A 61 -8.01 -4.35 -11.78
N HIS A 62 -6.82 -4.45 -11.18
CA HIS A 62 -5.83 -5.49 -11.46
C HIS A 62 -6.23 -6.90 -10.99
N LEU A 63 -7.14 -7.02 -10.01
CA LEU A 63 -7.67 -8.29 -9.49
C LEU A 63 -9.04 -8.65 -10.10
N ARG A 64 -9.60 -7.82 -10.99
CA ARG A 64 -10.80 -8.20 -11.74
C ARG A 64 -10.40 -9.18 -12.85
N PRO A 65 -10.94 -10.41 -12.88
CA PRO A 65 -10.86 -11.23 -14.06
C PRO A 65 -11.59 -10.48 -15.19
N LEU A 66 -10.95 -10.39 -16.38
CA LEU A 66 -11.61 -9.92 -17.61
C LEU A 66 -12.79 -10.84 -17.98
#